data_AF-A0A842QS78-F1
#
_entry.id   AF-A0A842QS78-F1
#
_cell.length_a   1.000
_cell.length_b   1.000
_cell.length_c   1.000
_cell.angle_alpha   90.00
_cell.angle_beta   90.00
_cell.angle_gamma   90.00
#
_symmetry.space_group_name_H-M   'P 1'
#
loop_
_entity.id
_entity.type
_entity.pdbx_description
1 polymer ?
#
loop_
_entity_poly.entity_id
_entity_poly.type
_entity_poly.pdbx_seq_one_letter_code
_entity_poly.pdbx_strand_id
1 'polypeptide(L)'
;MQHNLGDALREIKSYYNWAKRSKDKALIAKSAGDITHAKKEGKHAVIFGPQNSQFLEGTLDFLEIAYDYGVRVIQLTYNYRNSAGDGCSEKNQAGLSNYGFDLVEEMNKLGVLIDLSHTGDPSSMDAIEHSKDPVSFTHILPRANTPRELSDFAKWNNKYMFYGGWTDYALRRAKTDEQIKACAEKGGVIGITLFFAKKPGKSTLTDDILDQIDYTVDLVGAKHVDSDQT
;
A
#
# COMPACT_ATOMS: atom_id res chain seq x y z
N MET A 1 6.23 6.56 -11.24
CA MET A 1 5.99 5.14 -10.89
C MET A 1 6.66 4.31 -11.94
N GLN A 2 7.17 3.13 -11.60
CA GLN A 2 7.91 2.31 -12.56
C GLN A 2 6.91 1.69 -13.53
N HIS A 3 7.12 1.91 -14.83
CA HIS A 3 6.17 1.48 -15.86
C HIS A 3 6.57 0.16 -16.54
N ASN A 4 7.84 -0.26 -16.38
CA ASN A 4 8.42 -1.49 -16.92
C ASN A 4 9.51 -2.01 -15.96
N LEU A 5 9.94 -3.25 -16.17
CA LEU A 5 10.92 -3.90 -15.30
C LEU A 5 12.28 -3.19 -15.33
N GLY A 6 12.69 -2.67 -16.48
CA GLY A 6 13.96 -1.96 -16.64
C GLY A 6 14.06 -0.68 -15.81
N ASP A 7 12.96 0.07 -15.66
CA ASP A 7 12.87 1.22 -14.75
C ASP A 7 12.97 0.76 -13.29
N ALA A 8 12.23 -0.29 -12.92
CA ALA A 8 12.26 -0.84 -11.56
C ALA A 8 13.66 -1.33 -11.16
N LEU A 9 14.34 -2.08 -12.02
CA LEU A 9 15.68 -2.57 -11.76
C LEU A 9 16.72 -1.44 -11.65
N ARG A 10 16.58 -0.36 -12.43
CA ARG A 10 17.45 0.83 -12.31
C ARG A 10 17.29 1.50 -10.94
N GLU A 11 16.06 1.63 -10.47
CA GLU A 11 15.78 2.20 -9.15
C GLU A 11 16.25 1.29 -8.02
N ILE A 12 15.95 -0.01 -8.08
CA ILE A 12 16.45 -1.02 -7.14
C ILE A 12 17.98 -0.97 -7.06
N LYS A 13 18.67 -0.91 -8.22
CA LYS A 13 20.13 -0.79 -8.27
C LYS A 13 20.63 0.49 -7.58
N SER A 14 19.91 1.59 -7.73
CA SER A 14 20.25 2.86 -7.07
C SER A 14 20.19 2.73 -5.54
N TYR A 15 19.18 2.03 -5.01
CA TYR A 15 19.05 1.77 -3.57
C TYR A 15 20.11 0.82 -3.05
N TYR A 16 20.47 -0.24 -3.79
CA TYR A 16 21.61 -1.07 -3.40
C TYR A 16 22.92 -0.28 -3.36
N ASN A 17 23.15 0.61 -4.33
CA ASN A 17 24.33 1.47 -4.32
C ASN A 17 24.31 2.45 -3.13
N TRP A 18 23.15 3.00 -2.79
CA TRP A 18 22.97 3.84 -1.60
C TRP A 18 23.22 3.07 -0.30
N ALA A 19 22.65 1.86 -0.15
CA ALA A 19 22.82 1.02 1.04
C ALA A 19 24.29 0.62 1.22
N LYS A 20 25.01 0.32 0.14
CA LYS A 20 26.47 0.07 0.18
C LYS A 20 27.26 1.27 0.71
N ARG A 21 26.91 2.49 0.27
CA ARG A 21 27.53 3.73 0.77
C ARG A 21 27.10 4.07 2.20
N SER A 22 25.96 3.55 2.64
CA SER A 22 25.34 3.83 3.95
C SER A 22 25.33 2.60 4.85
N LYS A 23 26.27 1.66 4.65
CA LYS A 23 26.26 0.32 5.29
C LYS A 23 26.27 0.35 6.83
N ASP A 24 26.74 1.45 7.41
CA ASP A 24 26.78 1.66 8.86
C ASP A 24 25.43 2.15 9.40
N LYS A 25 24.51 2.56 8.52
CA LYS A 25 23.20 3.15 8.86
C LYS A 25 22.01 2.36 8.32
N ALA A 26 22.17 1.59 7.25
CA ALA A 26 21.07 0.89 6.61
C ALA A 26 21.50 -0.36 5.83
N LEU A 27 20.54 -1.27 5.63
CA LEU A 27 20.66 -2.43 4.75
C LEU A 27 19.36 -2.65 3.96
N ILE A 28 19.45 -3.38 2.85
CA ILE A 28 18.26 -3.84 2.11
C ILE A 28 17.78 -5.14 2.75
N ALA A 29 16.54 -5.17 3.22
CA ALA A 29 15.93 -6.31 3.89
C ALA A 29 15.15 -7.18 2.89
N LYS A 30 15.42 -8.48 2.91
CA LYS A 30 14.76 -9.52 2.10
C LYS A 30 13.98 -10.51 2.96
N SER A 31 14.03 -10.36 4.28
CA SER A 31 13.36 -11.23 5.25
C SER A 31 13.07 -10.48 6.55
N ALA A 32 12.17 -11.01 7.37
CA ALA A 32 11.94 -10.49 8.73
C ALA A 32 13.21 -10.60 9.61
N GLY A 33 14.08 -11.58 9.32
CA GLY A 33 15.38 -11.72 9.96
C GLY A 33 16.29 -10.52 9.71
N ASP A 34 16.29 -9.97 8.49
CA ASP A 34 17.07 -8.77 8.15
C ASP A 34 16.58 -7.53 8.90
N ILE A 35 15.27 -7.40 9.13
CA ILE A 35 14.67 -6.32 9.91
C ILE A 35 15.15 -6.39 11.37
N THR A 36 15.03 -7.59 11.97
CA THR A 36 15.46 -7.84 13.35
C THR A 36 16.97 -7.62 13.51
N HIS A 37 17.75 -8.05 12.52
CA HIS A 37 19.19 -7.84 12.48
C HIS A 37 19.55 -6.35 12.38
N ALA A 38 18.94 -5.61 11.46
CA ALA A 38 19.15 -4.17 11.32
C ALA A 38 18.86 -3.45 12.64
N LYS A 39 17.74 -3.76 13.30
CA LYS A 39 17.37 -3.20 14.60
C LYS A 39 18.43 -3.48 15.67
N LYS A 40 18.94 -4.72 15.75
CA LYS A 40 20.02 -5.09 16.69
C LYS A 40 21.31 -4.32 16.44
N GLU A 41 21.61 -4.00 15.19
CA GLU A 41 22.79 -3.24 14.81
C GLU A 41 22.59 -1.71 14.84
N GLY A 42 21.41 -1.22 15.23
CA GLY A 42 21.10 0.22 15.19
C GLY A 42 21.01 0.79 13.77
N LYS A 43 20.64 -0.05 12.79
CA LYS A 43 20.49 0.28 11.37
C LYS A 43 19.02 0.28 10.96
N HIS A 44 18.74 0.98 9.86
CA HIS A 44 17.45 0.95 9.19
C HIS A 44 17.39 -0.21 8.19
N ALA A 45 16.33 -1.02 8.29
CA ALA A 45 16.01 -1.98 7.25
C ALA A 45 15.18 -1.30 6.16
N VAL A 46 15.59 -1.44 4.90
CA VAL A 46 14.84 -0.92 3.75
C VAL A 46 14.25 -2.10 2.99
N ILE A 47 12.92 -2.14 2.91
CA ILE A 47 12.16 -3.14 2.16
C ILE A 47 11.73 -2.52 0.84
N PHE A 48 11.88 -3.26 -0.26
CA PHE A 48 11.38 -2.80 -1.56
C PHE A 48 9.90 -3.17 -1.73
N GLY A 49 9.08 -2.12 -1.87
CA GLY A 49 7.64 -2.22 -2.07
C GLY A 49 7.12 -1.31 -3.19
N PRO A 50 7.14 -1.74 -4.47
CA PRO A 50 6.55 -0.97 -5.56
C PRO A 50 5.03 -0.76 -5.36
N GLN A 51 4.56 0.47 -5.58
CA GLN A 51 3.14 0.84 -5.42
C GLN A 51 2.27 0.48 -6.63
N ASN A 52 2.76 -0.32 -7.58
CA ASN A 52 1.98 -0.76 -8.73
C ASN A 52 2.63 -2.00 -9.33
N SER A 53 1.83 -2.97 -9.76
CA SER A 53 2.34 -4.17 -10.45
C SER A 53 2.65 -3.93 -11.93
N GLN A 54 2.37 -2.74 -12.48
CA GLN A 54 2.56 -2.45 -13.91
C GLN A 54 3.99 -2.72 -14.42
N PHE A 55 5.02 -2.60 -13.57
CA PHE A 55 6.40 -2.92 -13.95
C PHE A 55 6.64 -4.41 -14.25
N LEU A 56 5.69 -5.30 -13.90
CA LEU A 56 5.70 -6.71 -14.30
C LEU A 56 5.19 -6.92 -15.72
N GLU A 57 4.69 -5.87 -16.38
CA GLU A 57 4.35 -5.84 -17.81
C GLU A 57 3.33 -6.93 -18.24
N GLY A 58 2.49 -7.39 -17.31
CA GLY A 58 1.48 -8.41 -17.59
C GLY A 58 2.02 -9.82 -17.75
N THR A 59 3.26 -10.09 -17.30
CA THR A 59 3.82 -11.45 -17.19
C THR A 59 4.14 -11.79 -15.73
N LEU A 60 4.10 -13.07 -15.39
CA LEU A 60 4.54 -13.58 -14.08
C LEU A 60 6.06 -13.81 -14.04
N ASP A 61 6.71 -13.98 -15.19
CA ASP A 61 8.17 -14.22 -15.26
C ASP A 61 8.97 -13.10 -14.59
N PHE A 62 8.45 -11.87 -14.65
CA PHE A 62 9.11 -10.70 -14.06
C PHE A 62 8.93 -10.61 -12.54
N LEU A 63 7.96 -11.33 -11.97
CA LEU A 63 7.75 -11.35 -10.53
C LEU A 63 8.90 -12.06 -9.82
N GLU A 64 9.30 -13.24 -10.31
CA GLU A 64 10.44 -13.99 -9.75
C GLU A 64 11.73 -13.18 -9.86
N ILE A 65 11.96 -12.53 -11.01
CA ILE A 65 13.11 -11.63 -11.19
C ILE A 65 13.06 -10.50 -10.14
N ALA A 66 11.93 -9.82 -10.00
CA ALA A 66 11.79 -8.74 -9.02
C ALA A 66 12.05 -9.23 -7.59
N TYR A 67 11.54 -10.42 -7.25
CA TYR A 67 11.74 -11.06 -5.96
C TYR A 67 13.23 -11.36 -5.70
N ASP A 68 13.95 -11.93 -6.65
CA ASP A 68 15.39 -12.20 -6.52
C ASP A 68 16.20 -10.92 -6.24
N TYR A 69 15.81 -9.83 -6.91
CA TYR A 69 16.40 -8.52 -6.70
C TYR A 69 15.93 -7.82 -5.41
N GLY A 70 15.04 -8.43 -4.63
CA GLY A 70 14.74 -8.04 -3.26
C GLY A 70 13.36 -7.40 -3.04
N VAL A 71 12.49 -7.37 -4.05
CA VAL A 71 11.09 -6.94 -3.86
C VAL A 71 10.37 -7.91 -2.92
N ARG A 72 9.68 -7.38 -1.92
CA ARG A 72 8.96 -8.18 -0.90
C ARG A 72 7.52 -7.75 -0.68
N VAL A 73 7.14 -6.58 -1.19
CA VAL A 73 5.77 -6.07 -1.17
C VAL A 73 5.44 -5.60 -2.57
N ILE A 74 4.23 -5.84 -3.08
CA ILE A 74 3.75 -5.20 -4.31
C ILE A 74 2.30 -4.78 -4.11
N GLN A 75 2.01 -3.52 -4.43
CA GLN A 75 0.64 -3.07 -4.55
C GLN A 75 0.07 -3.42 -5.91
N LEU A 76 -1.12 -4.04 -5.95
CA LEU A 76 -1.66 -4.59 -7.20
C LEU A 76 -1.91 -3.52 -8.27
N THR A 77 -2.41 -2.34 -7.90
CA THR A 77 -2.72 -1.25 -8.85
C THR A 77 -2.33 0.12 -8.28
N TYR A 78 -2.37 1.17 -9.10
CA TYR A 78 -2.23 2.56 -8.63
C TYR A 78 -3.25 3.48 -9.28
N ASN A 79 -4.32 3.78 -8.56
CA ASN A 79 -5.46 4.64 -8.94
C ASN A 79 -6.28 4.13 -10.15
N TYR A 80 -5.63 3.74 -11.23
CA TYR A 80 -6.25 3.34 -12.48
C TYR A 80 -5.99 1.88 -12.80
N ARG A 81 -6.68 1.41 -13.83
CA ARG A 81 -6.56 0.07 -14.38
C ARG A 81 -5.13 -0.20 -14.84
N ASN A 82 -4.63 -1.38 -14.49
CA ASN A 82 -3.46 -1.99 -15.11
C ASN A 82 -3.80 -3.44 -15.50
N SER A 83 -2.79 -4.25 -15.85
CA SER A 83 -3.01 -5.64 -16.23
C SER A 83 -3.62 -6.49 -15.10
N ALA A 84 -3.39 -6.15 -13.82
CA ALA A 84 -3.87 -6.91 -12.67
C ALA A 84 -5.34 -6.61 -12.31
N GLY A 85 -5.79 -5.36 -12.45
CA GLY A 85 -7.17 -5.01 -12.13
C GLY A 85 -7.43 -3.52 -12.12
N ASP A 86 -8.59 -3.13 -11.59
CA ASP A 86 -9.02 -1.75 -11.46
C ASP A 86 -8.48 -1.11 -10.17
N GLY A 87 -7.93 0.10 -10.29
CA GLY A 87 -7.55 0.93 -9.15
C GLY A 87 -8.73 1.71 -8.58
N CYS A 88 -8.55 2.33 -7.41
CA CYS A 88 -9.61 3.04 -6.68
C CYS A 88 -10.28 4.20 -7.42
N SER A 89 -9.64 4.72 -8.46
CA SER A 89 -10.14 5.84 -9.26
C SER A 89 -10.75 5.41 -10.60
N GLU A 90 -10.77 4.12 -10.92
CA GLU A 90 -11.49 3.62 -12.09
C GLU A 90 -12.99 3.85 -11.97
N LYS A 91 -13.63 4.23 -13.08
CA LYS A 91 -15.07 4.51 -13.09
C LYS A 91 -15.90 3.24 -12.94
N ASN A 92 -15.45 2.15 -13.57
CA ASN A 92 -16.26 0.95 -13.75
C ASN A 92 -16.02 -0.12 -12.67
N GLN A 93 -14.89 -0.06 -11.94
CA GLN A 93 -14.57 -0.95 -10.80
C GLN A 93 -14.86 -2.44 -11.11
N ALA A 94 -14.19 -3.01 -12.10
CA ALA A 94 -14.52 -4.33 -12.66
C ALA A 94 -13.94 -5.54 -11.89
N GLY A 95 -13.15 -5.33 -10.83
CA GLY A 95 -12.49 -6.43 -10.10
C GLY A 95 -11.07 -6.73 -10.61
N LEU A 96 -10.51 -7.86 -10.18
CA LEU A 96 -9.27 -8.38 -10.73
C LEU A 96 -9.49 -8.91 -12.16
N SER A 97 -8.45 -8.82 -12.98
CA SER A 97 -8.40 -9.56 -14.24
C SER A 97 -7.98 -11.01 -14.00
N ASN A 98 -8.06 -11.87 -15.02
CA ASN A 98 -7.49 -13.22 -14.94
C ASN A 98 -5.99 -13.20 -14.58
N TYR A 99 -5.21 -12.29 -15.17
CA TYR A 99 -3.81 -12.10 -14.79
C TYR A 99 -3.66 -11.64 -13.34
N GLY A 100 -4.59 -10.81 -12.84
CA GLY A 100 -4.61 -10.40 -11.43
C GLY A 100 -4.80 -11.56 -10.45
N PHE A 101 -5.70 -12.49 -10.78
CA PHE A 101 -5.86 -13.73 -10.00
C PHE A 101 -4.58 -14.56 -10.03
N ASP A 102 -4.02 -14.82 -11.21
CA ASP A 102 -2.77 -15.58 -11.35
C ASP A 102 -1.60 -14.91 -10.60
N LEU A 103 -1.54 -13.57 -10.63
CA LEU A 103 -0.54 -12.78 -9.92
C LEU A 103 -0.66 -12.93 -8.39
N VAL A 104 -1.88 -12.90 -7.85
CA VAL A 104 -2.12 -13.13 -6.41
C VAL A 104 -1.63 -14.51 -6.01
N GLU A 105 -1.91 -15.56 -6.80
CA GLU A 105 -1.43 -16.91 -6.52
C GLU A 105 0.11 -16.98 -6.52
N GLU A 106 0.75 -16.37 -7.51
CA GLU A 106 2.21 -16.41 -7.64
C GLU A 106 2.90 -15.59 -6.53
N MET A 107 2.33 -14.45 -6.15
CA MET A 107 2.79 -13.69 -4.99
C MET A 107 2.70 -14.50 -3.69
N ASN A 108 1.62 -15.28 -3.50
CA ASN A 108 1.53 -16.20 -2.36
C ASN A 108 2.62 -17.27 -2.40
N LYS A 109 2.85 -17.91 -3.55
CA LYS A 109 3.90 -18.95 -3.69
C LYS A 109 5.30 -18.42 -3.36
N LEU A 110 5.62 -17.20 -3.80
CA LEU A 110 6.93 -16.58 -3.60
C LEU A 110 7.08 -15.92 -2.22
N GLY A 111 5.98 -15.67 -1.51
CA GLY A 111 5.98 -14.94 -0.25
C GLY A 111 6.16 -13.42 -0.42
N VAL A 112 5.57 -12.85 -1.48
CA VAL A 112 5.47 -11.39 -1.68
C VAL A 112 4.20 -10.89 -1.03
N LEU A 113 4.31 -9.93 -0.12
CA LEU A 113 3.15 -9.31 0.52
C LEU A 113 2.32 -8.52 -0.51
N ILE A 114 1.02 -8.81 -0.55
CA ILE A 114 0.06 -8.11 -1.40
C ILE A 114 -0.40 -6.83 -0.68
N ASP A 115 -0.23 -5.68 -1.33
CA ASP A 115 -0.78 -4.40 -0.89
C ASP A 115 -1.96 -3.97 -1.78
N LEU A 116 -2.97 -3.39 -1.15
CA LEU A 116 -4.25 -3.04 -1.78
C LEU A 116 -4.63 -1.56 -1.58
N SER A 117 -3.72 -0.72 -1.07
CA SER A 117 -4.07 0.64 -0.63
C SER A 117 -4.64 1.54 -1.73
N HIS A 118 -4.15 1.45 -2.97
CA HIS A 118 -4.71 2.14 -4.14
C HIS A 118 -5.63 1.26 -5.00
N THR A 119 -5.84 0.01 -4.62
CA THR A 119 -6.66 -0.94 -5.36
C THR A 119 -8.14 -0.60 -5.27
N GLY A 120 -8.87 -0.83 -6.36
CA GLY A 120 -10.32 -0.65 -6.43
C GLY A 120 -11.06 -1.50 -5.41
N ASP A 121 -12.31 -1.14 -5.13
CA ASP A 121 -13.07 -1.84 -4.09
C ASP A 121 -13.29 -3.31 -4.42
N PRO A 122 -13.83 -3.65 -5.61
CA PRO A 122 -14.02 -5.04 -6.02
C PRO A 122 -12.68 -5.76 -6.17
N SER A 123 -11.68 -5.13 -6.79
CA SER A 123 -10.35 -5.73 -6.94
C SER A 123 -9.67 -6.02 -5.61
N SER A 124 -9.93 -5.21 -4.57
CA SER A 124 -9.42 -5.46 -3.22
C SER A 124 -10.11 -6.67 -2.58
N MET A 125 -11.43 -6.77 -2.72
CA MET A 125 -12.20 -7.90 -2.19
C MET A 125 -11.84 -9.20 -2.91
N ASP A 126 -11.76 -9.20 -4.23
CA ASP A 126 -11.29 -10.34 -5.03
C ASP A 126 -9.93 -10.83 -4.55
N ALA A 127 -8.97 -9.90 -4.32
CA ALA A 127 -7.64 -10.25 -3.83
C ALA A 127 -7.67 -10.82 -2.40
N ILE A 128 -8.43 -10.23 -1.48
CA ILE A 128 -8.58 -10.70 -0.10
C ILE A 128 -9.20 -12.10 -0.08
N GLU A 129 -10.24 -12.34 -0.86
CA GLU A 129 -10.95 -13.61 -0.92
C GLU A 129 -10.07 -14.70 -1.54
N HIS A 130 -9.41 -14.38 -2.67
CA HIS A 130 -8.63 -15.33 -3.44
C HIS A 130 -7.27 -15.67 -2.80
N SER A 131 -6.61 -14.71 -2.15
CA SER A 131 -5.28 -14.94 -1.58
C SER A 131 -5.30 -16.05 -0.52
N LYS A 132 -4.24 -16.84 -0.43
CA LYS A 132 -4.10 -17.88 0.62
C LYS A 132 -3.44 -17.37 1.90
N ASP A 133 -2.67 -16.29 1.78
CA ASP A 133 -1.96 -15.65 2.89
C ASP A 133 -2.61 -14.32 3.28
N PRO A 134 -2.23 -13.72 4.41
CA PRO A 134 -2.61 -12.35 4.74
C PRO A 134 -2.25 -11.36 3.64
N VAL A 135 -3.16 -10.41 3.38
CA VAL A 135 -2.88 -9.22 2.55
C VAL A 135 -2.72 -7.98 3.43
N SER A 136 -2.41 -6.84 2.83
CA SER A 136 -2.22 -5.59 3.56
C SER A 136 -2.93 -4.40 2.90
N PHE A 137 -3.30 -3.45 3.74
CA PHE A 137 -3.46 -2.07 3.34
C PHE A 137 -2.30 -1.30 3.96
N THR A 138 -1.19 -1.12 3.24
CA THR A 138 -0.01 -0.47 3.82
C THR A 138 -0.25 1.00 4.19
N HIS A 139 -1.20 1.70 3.53
CA HIS A 139 -1.45 3.12 3.80
C HIS A 139 -2.85 3.58 3.32
N ILE A 140 -3.85 3.52 4.21
CA ILE A 140 -5.24 3.91 3.92
C ILE A 140 -5.81 4.83 5.00
N LEU A 141 -7.03 5.33 4.78
CA LEU A 141 -7.91 5.80 5.84
C LEU A 141 -9.16 4.91 5.91
N PRO A 142 -9.77 4.73 7.09
CA PRO A 142 -11.13 4.21 7.18
C PRO A 142 -12.11 5.21 6.53
N ARG A 143 -12.83 4.75 5.51
CA ARG A 143 -13.71 5.60 4.69
C ARG A 143 -14.82 6.25 5.49
N ALA A 144 -15.32 5.56 6.51
CA ALA A 144 -16.35 6.08 7.41
C ALA A 144 -15.87 7.31 8.22
N ASN A 145 -14.58 7.38 8.57
CA ASN A 145 -13.98 8.47 9.34
C ASN A 145 -13.13 9.43 8.47
N THR A 146 -13.12 9.25 7.16
CA THR A 146 -12.38 10.11 6.23
C THR A 146 -13.04 11.50 6.13
N PRO A 147 -12.27 12.61 6.16
CA PRO A 147 -12.81 13.96 6.04
C PRO A 147 -13.59 14.15 4.74
N ARG A 148 -14.80 14.71 4.84
CA ARG A 148 -15.69 15.03 3.70
C ARG A 148 -15.57 16.47 3.21
N GLU A 149 -14.70 17.24 3.84
CA GLU A 149 -14.44 18.64 3.54
C GLU A 149 -12.93 18.91 3.60
N LEU A 150 -12.48 19.88 2.83
CA LEU A 150 -11.06 20.24 2.77
C LEU A 150 -10.65 21.05 3.99
N SER A 151 -9.61 20.58 4.67
CA SER A 151 -8.88 21.39 5.64
C SER A 151 -8.00 22.43 4.94
N ASP A 152 -7.63 23.47 5.69
CA ASP A 152 -6.67 24.49 5.23
C ASP A 152 -5.34 23.89 4.77
N PHE A 153 -4.93 22.78 5.39
CA PHE A 153 -3.73 22.02 5.05
C PHE A 153 -3.75 21.48 3.62
N ALA A 154 -4.93 21.14 3.08
CA ALA A 154 -5.07 20.50 1.76
C ALA A 154 -5.55 21.46 0.66
N LYS A 155 -5.81 22.74 0.98
CA LYS A 155 -6.33 23.73 0.00
C LYS A 155 -5.42 23.91 -1.22
N TRP A 156 -4.10 23.80 -1.04
CA TRP A 156 -3.13 23.92 -2.14
C TRP A 156 -3.29 22.81 -3.19
N ASN A 157 -3.81 21.64 -2.79
CA ASN A 157 -3.84 20.46 -3.63
C ASN A 157 -5.14 20.31 -4.44
N ASN A 158 -6.22 20.98 -4.02
CA ASN A 158 -7.52 20.88 -4.69
C ASN A 158 -7.53 21.51 -6.10
N LYS A 159 -6.55 22.36 -6.43
CA LYS A 159 -6.46 23.04 -7.74
C LYS A 159 -5.97 22.12 -8.87
N TYR A 160 -5.39 20.96 -8.55
CA TYR A 160 -4.64 20.15 -9.52
C TYR A 160 -5.17 18.71 -9.69
N MET A 161 -6.32 18.37 -9.08
CA MET A 161 -6.83 17.01 -9.12
C MET A 161 -7.90 16.77 -10.18
N PHE A 162 -7.56 15.89 -11.12
CA PHE A 162 -8.44 15.36 -12.18
C PHE A 162 -9.55 14.42 -11.66
N TYR A 163 -9.66 14.23 -10.33
CA TYR A 163 -10.53 13.25 -9.67
C TYR A 163 -11.84 13.83 -9.11
N GLY A 164 -12.29 15.01 -9.55
CA GLY A 164 -13.45 15.67 -8.92
C GLY A 164 -13.13 16.36 -7.57
N GLY A 165 -11.84 16.47 -7.24
CA GLY A 165 -11.33 17.18 -6.06
C GLY A 165 -10.59 16.26 -5.08
N TRP A 166 -9.85 16.88 -4.16
CA TRP A 166 -9.00 16.17 -3.19
C TRP A 166 -9.80 15.25 -2.24
N THR A 167 -10.97 15.71 -1.81
CA THR A 167 -11.88 14.93 -0.95
C THR A 167 -12.46 13.71 -1.67
N ASP A 168 -12.85 13.86 -2.95
CA ASP A 168 -13.42 12.75 -3.72
C ASP A 168 -12.37 11.65 -3.94
N TYR A 169 -11.15 12.05 -4.28
CA TYR A 169 -10.03 11.13 -4.36
C TYR A 169 -9.73 10.43 -3.03
N ALA A 170 -9.73 11.17 -1.92
CA ALA A 170 -9.53 10.61 -0.59
C ALA A 170 -10.58 9.54 -0.26
N LEU A 171 -11.86 9.80 -0.54
CA LEU A 171 -12.95 8.86 -0.29
C LEU A 171 -12.86 7.60 -1.15
N ARG A 172 -12.45 7.75 -2.42
CA ARG A 172 -12.19 6.61 -3.31
C ARG A 172 -11.03 5.75 -2.83
N ARG A 173 -9.96 6.37 -2.32
CA ARG A 173 -8.75 5.67 -1.83
C ARG A 173 -8.92 5.07 -0.43
N ALA A 174 -9.73 5.69 0.42
CA ALA A 174 -10.09 5.17 1.74
C ALA A 174 -10.81 3.82 1.60
N LYS A 175 -10.78 2.98 2.65
CA LYS A 175 -11.35 1.62 2.62
C LYS A 175 -12.61 1.52 3.47
N THR A 176 -13.59 0.75 3.00
CA THR A 176 -14.79 0.48 3.79
C THR A 176 -14.44 -0.32 5.05
N ASP A 177 -15.31 -0.24 6.04
CA ASP A 177 -15.20 -1.08 7.24
C ASP A 177 -15.23 -2.58 6.89
N GLU A 178 -15.98 -2.96 5.85
CA GLU A 178 -16.03 -4.33 5.33
C GLU A 178 -14.66 -4.77 4.80
N GLN A 179 -14.00 -3.96 3.98
CA GLN A 179 -12.66 -4.26 3.48
C GLN A 179 -11.63 -4.36 4.61
N ILE A 180 -11.69 -3.43 5.58
CA ILE A 180 -10.78 -3.41 6.73
C ILE A 180 -10.97 -4.67 7.58
N LYS A 181 -12.21 -5.07 7.85
CA LYS A 181 -12.52 -6.31 8.56
C LYS A 181 -12.07 -7.54 7.79
N ALA A 182 -12.36 -7.63 6.50
CA ALA A 182 -11.96 -8.76 5.66
C ALA A 182 -10.43 -8.93 5.63
N CYS A 183 -9.68 -7.82 5.52
CA CYS A 183 -8.22 -7.83 5.62
C CYS A 183 -7.75 -8.35 7.00
N ALA A 184 -8.32 -7.84 8.10
CA ALA A 184 -7.97 -8.27 9.45
C ALA A 184 -8.33 -9.74 9.74
N GLU A 185 -9.49 -10.21 9.29
CA GLU A 185 -9.94 -11.61 9.40
C GLU A 185 -9.01 -12.58 8.65
N LYS A 186 -8.41 -12.12 7.53
CA LYS A 186 -7.35 -12.84 6.81
C LYS A 186 -6.00 -12.84 7.54
N GLY A 187 -5.88 -12.14 8.68
CA GLY A 187 -4.63 -11.97 9.41
C GLY A 187 -3.78 -10.78 8.93
N GLY A 188 -4.34 -9.90 8.10
CA GLY A 188 -3.64 -8.78 7.48
C GLY A 188 -3.36 -7.60 8.40
N VAL A 189 -2.68 -6.59 7.86
CA VAL A 189 -2.32 -5.34 8.57
C VAL A 189 -2.85 -4.12 7.82
N ILE A 190 -3.29 -3.13 8.58
CA ILE A 190 -3.85 -1.87 8.13
C ILE A 190 -2.97 -0.72 8.64
N GLY A 191 -2.21 -0.12 7.73
CA GLY A 191 -1.43 1.08 7.93
C GLY A 191 -2.27 2.33 7.72
N ILE A 192 -2.27 3.25 8.68
CA ILE A 192 -3.02 4.52 8.60
C ILE A 192 -2.16 5.63 7.98
N THR A 193 -2.67 6.24 6.90
CA THR A 193 -1.96 7.32 6.21
C THR A 193 -2.31 8.72 6.74
N LEU A 194 -1.29 9.58 6.78
CA LEU A 194 -1.38 10.99 7.18
C LEU A 194 -2.10 11.85 6.12
N PHE A 195 -2.00 11.45 4.84
CA PHE A 195 -2.14 12.35 3.69
C PHE A 195 -3.53 12.99 3.56
N PHE A 196 -4.55 12.31 4.07
CA PHE A 196 -5.95 12.73 4.01
C PHE A 196 -6.59 12.92 5.39
N ALA A 197 -5.85 12.73 6.48
CA ALA A 197 -6.44 12.66 7.81
C ALA A 197 -6.94 14.02 8.30
N LYS A 198 -6.29 15.13 7.92
CA LYS A 198 -6.60 16.46 8.44
C LYS A 198 -8.03 16.91 8.15
N LYS A 199 -8.84 17.02 9.21
CA LYS A 199 -10.21 17.54 9.22
C LYS A 199 -10.23 19.08 9.21
N PRO A 200 -11.28 19.76 8.71
CA PRO A 200 -11.47 21.18 8.96
C PRO A 200 -11.62 21.49 10.46
N GLY A 201 -11.34 22.73 10.85
CA GLY A 201 -11.49 23.19 12.23
C GLY A 201 -10.17 23.29 12.99
N LYS A 202 -10.24 23.22 14.34
CA LYS A 202 -9.13 23.56 15.24
C LYS A 202 -8.24 22.39 15.64
N SER A 203 -8.62 21.14 15.31
CA SER A 203 -7.79 19.97 15.60
C SER A 203 -6.45 20.07 14.88
N THR A 204 -5.42 19.45 15.45
CA THR A 204 -4.12 19.31 14.79
C THR A 204 -4.15 18.10 13.84
N LEU A 205 -3.14 17.98 12.97
CA LEU A 205 -2.98 16.77 12.16
C LEU A 205 -2.74 15.53 13.04
N THR A 206 -2.03 15.69 14.16
CA THR A 206 -1.80 14.60 15.11
C THR A 206 -3.11 14.12 15.71
N ASP A 207 -3.97 15.01 16.20
CA ASP A 207 -5.28 14.65 16.74
C ASP A 207 -6.09 13.88 15.69
N ASP A 208 -6.14 14.41 14.47
CA ASP A 208 -6.92 13.80 13.40
C ASP A 208 -6.37 12.44 12.95
N ILE A 209 -5.06 12.18 13.05
CA ILE A 209 -4.47 10.86 12.75
C ILE A 209 -4.78 9.87 13.88
N LEU A 210 -4.65 10.30 15.14
CA LEU A 210 -5.00 9.46 16.30
C LEU A 210 -6.47 9.03 16.22
N ASP A 211 -7.38 9.94 15.85
CA ASP A 211 -8.78 9.60 15.59
C ASP A 211 -8.96 8.48 14.54
N GLN A 212 -8.12 8.43 13.49
CA GLN A 212 -8.21 7.38 12.45
C GLN A 212 -7.66 6.05 12.97
N ILE A 213 -6.58 6.10 13.75
CA ILE A 213 -6.00 4.93 14.41
C ILE A 213 -7.00 4.35 15.39
N ASP A 214 -7.53 5.16 16.30
CA ASP A 214 -8.51 4.75 17.32
C ASP A 214 -9.76 4.12 16.66
N TYR A 215 -10.31 4.77 15.63
CA TYR A 215 -11.44 4.21 14.87
C TYR A 215 -11.14 2.81 14.32
N THR A 216 -9.94 2.62 13.77
CA THR A 216 -9.54 1.35 13.15
C THR A 216 -9.23 0.30 14.21
N VAL A 217 -8.61 0.69 15.34
CA VAL A 217 -8.36 -0.19 16.49
C VAL A 217 -9.68 -0.66 17.09
N ASP A 218 -10.67 0.20 17.24
CA ASP A 218 -12.01 -0.18 17.72
C ASP A 218 -12.70 -1.16 16.76
N LEU A 219 -12.41 -1.05 15.45
CA LEU A 219 -13.02 -1.88 14.42
C LEU A 219 -12.44 -3.30 14.34
N VAL A 220 -11.12 -3.45 14.42
CA VAL A 220 -10.42 -4.73 14.16
C VAL A 220 -9.39 -5.13 15.22
N GLY A 221 -9.12 -4.29 16.21
CA GLY A 221 -8.16 -4.50 17.28
C GLY A 221 -6.72 -4.11 16.90
N ALA A 222 -5.97 -3.66 17.90
CA ALA A 222 -4.61 -3.13 17.73
C ALA A 222 -3.59 -4.08 17.09
N LYS A 223 -3.82 -5.41 17.14
CA LYS A 223 -2.94 -6.39 16.48
C LYS A 223 -2.91 -6.26 14.94
N HIS A 224 -3.92 -5.62 14.35
CA HIS A 224 -4.05 -5.45 12.90
C HIS A 224 -3.78 -4.02 12.44
N VAL A 225 -3.56 -3.09 13.36
CA VAL A 225 -3.39 -1.67 13.04
C VAL A 225 -1.94 -1.30 13.23
N ASP A 226 -1.36 -0.74 12.18
CA ASP A 226 -0.04 -0.12 12.22
C ASP A 226 -0.19 1.38 11.93
N SER A 227 0.65 2.17 12.57
CA SER A 227 0.85 3.56 12.20
C SER A 227 2.32 3.66 11.86
N ASP A 228 2.61 3.96 10.60
CA ASP A 228 3.93 3.91 9.94
C ASP A 228 4.97 4.88 10.57
N GLN A 229 5.24 4.71 11.86
CA GLN A 229 6.04 5.56 12.74
C GLN A 229 6.57 4.75 13.95
N THR A 230 7.48 3.80 13.73
CA THR A 230 8.70 3.58 14.56
C THR A 230 9.61 2.51 13.98
#